data_AF-A0A963L5U3-F1
#
_entry.id   AF-A0A963L5U3-F1
#
_cell.length_a   1.000
_cell.length_b   1.000
_cell.length_c   1.000
_cell.angle_alpha   90.00
_cell.angle_beta   90.00
_cell.angle_gamma   90.00
#
_symmetry.space_group_name_H-M   'P 1'
#
loop_
_entity.id
_entity.type
_entity.pdbx_description
1 polymer ?
#
loop_
_entity_poly.entity_id
_entity_poly.type
_entity_poly.pdbx_seq_one_letter_code
_entity_poly.pdbx_strand_id
1 'polypeptide(L)' 'MNTATKMRTPIESGVPDNKQYMHPTLLANYGNWKWHDRPRPGVLHHVSHSGDEVWTVRAGTQRQMDVHT' A
#
# COMPACT_ATOMS: atom_id res chain seq x y z
N MET A 1 11.31 23.06 -40.98
CA MET A 1 11.75 23.64 -39.70
C MET A 1 11.41 22.62 -38.62
N ASN A 2 12.41 22.11 -37.88
CA ASN A 2 12.16 21.23 -36.74
C ASN A 2 11.55 22.08 -35.62
N THR A 3 10.26 21.90 -35.34
CA THR A 3 9.60 22.55 -34.20
C THR A 3 10.14 21.95 -32.91
N ALA A 4 10.69 22.80 -32.04
CA ALA A 4 11.19 22.36 -30.74
C ALA A 4 10.04 21.77 -29.90
N THR A 5 10.22 20.55 -29.40
CA THR A 5 9.25 19.89 -28.52
C THR A 5 9.07 20.70 -27.25
N LYS A 6 7.86 21.23 -27.03
CA LYS A 6 7.53 21.95 -25.80
C LYS A 6 7.60 20.98 -24.61
N MET A 7 8.50 21.26 -23.66
CA MET A 7 8.62 20.45 -22.44
C MET A 7 7.32 20.51 -21.63
N ARG A 8 6.90 19.38 -21.05
CA ARG A 8 5.73 19.35 -20.17
C ARG A 8 6.02 20.14 -18.90
N THR A 9 5.05 20.95 -18.46
CA THR A 9 5.10 21.57 -17.13
C THR A 9 4.68 20.54 -16.08
N PRO A 10 5.18 20.66 -14.83
CA PRO A 10 4.67 19.87 -13.72
C PRO A 10 3.17 20.04 -13.55
N ILE A 11 2.50 18.97 -13.10
CA ILE A 11 1.12 19.02 -12.65
C ILE A 11 1.19 19.02 -11.12
N GLU A 12 0.88 20.16 -10.51
CA GLU A 12 0.90 20.37 -9.05
C GLU A 12 -0.32 19.76 -8.35
N SER A 13 -0.69 18.53 -8.73
CA SER A 13 -1.87 17.82 -8.18
C SER A 13 -1.57 17.03 -6.90
N GLY A 14 -0.30 16.95 -6.50
CA GLY A 14 0.13 16.11 -5.37
C GLY A 14 0.01 14.62 -5.66
N VAL A 15 0.00 13.82 -4.59
CA VAL A 15 -0.16 12.35 -4.66
C VAL A 15 -1.64 11.96 -4.62
N PRO A 16 -2.03 10.83 -5.22
CA PRO A 16 -3.39 10.31 -5.07
C PRO A 16 -3.71 9.99 -3.60
N ASP A 17 -4.98 10.12 -3.21
CA ASP A 17 -5.46 9.72 -1.88
C ASP A 17 -5.17 8.23 -1.62
N ASN A 18 -4.64 7.89 -0.44
CA ASN A 18 -4.20 6.53 -0.15
C ASN A 18 -5.37 5.55 0.00
N LYS A 19 -6.56 6.01 0.39
CA LYS A 19 -7.70 5.13 0.71
C LYS A 19 -8.19 4.37 -0.52
N GLN A 20 -8.00 4.92 -1.72
CA GLN A 20 -8.38 4.24 -2.97
C GLN A 20 -7.60 2.94 -3.21
N TYR A 21 -6.43 2.76 -2.56
CA TYR A 21 -5.58 1.58 -2.70
C TYR A 21 -5.64 0.66 -1.47
N MET A 22 -6.49 0.97 -0.48
CA MET A 22 -6.62 0.15 0.73
C MET A 22 -7.54 -1.06 0.49
N HIS A 23 -7.18 -2.20 1.08
CA HIS A 23 -8.07 -3.34 1.14
C HIS A 23 -9.38 -2.97 1.87
N PRO A 24 -10.57 -3.44 1.43
CA PRO A 24 -11.85 -3.08 2.04
C PRO A 24 -11.89 -3.30 3.56
N THR A 25 -11.36 -4.42 4.06
CA THR A 25 -11.28 -4.71 5.50
C THR A 25 -10.40 -3.73 6.25
N LEU A 26 -9.30 -3.26 5.64
CA LEU A 26 -8.42 -2.26 6.24
C LEU A 26 -9.09 -0.88 6.29
N LEU A 27 -9.86 -0.54 5.25
CA LEU A 27 -10.60 0.72 5.19
C LEU A 27 -11.76 0.73 6.19
N ALA A 28 -12.52 -0.36 6.28
CA ALA A 28 -13.63 -0.50 7.24
C ALA A 28 -13.16 -0.40 8.70
N ASN A 29 -11.92 -0.81 8.97
CA ASN A 29 -11.31 -0.81 10.31
C ASN A 29 -10.25 0.29 10.50
N TYR A 30 -10.26 1.34 9.67
CA TYR A 30 -9.26 2.40 9.75
C TYR A 30 -9.27 3.08 11.13
N GLY A 31 -8.17 2.95 11.87
CA GLY A 31 -8.04 3.49 13.24
C GLY A 31 -8.75 2.66 14.33
N ASN A 32 -9.34 1.51 13.99
CA ASN A 32 -10.14 0.68 14.90
C ASN A 32 -9.49 -0.69 15.21
N TRP A 33 -8.18 -0.69 15.46
CA TRP A 33 -7.41 -1.90 15.72
C TRP A 33 -7.25 -2.16 17.22
N LYS A 34 -7.55 -3.38 17.65
CA LYS A 34 -7.51 -3.77 19.06
C LYS A 34 -6.12 -4.23 19.47
N TRP A 35 -5.54 -5.15 18.71
CA TRP A 35 -4.21 -5.70 18.97
C TRP A 35 -3.61 -6.34 17.72
N HIS A 36 -2.32 -6.66 17.82
CA HIS A 36 -1.60 -7.42 16.81
C HIS A 36 -0.64 -8.41 17.48
N ASP A 37 -0.35 -9.50 16.79
CA ASP A 37 0.65 -10.48 17.20
C ASP A 37 1.47 -11.00 15.99
N ARG A 38 2.42 -11.88 16.28
CA ARG A 38 3.48 -12.31 15.33
C ARG A 38 3.61 -13.84 15.39
N PRO A 39 2.66 -14.59 14.81
CA PRO A 39 2.55 -16.04 15.01
C PRO A 39 3.73 -16.83 14.43
N ARG A 40 4.39 -16.30 13.39
CA ARG A 40 5.61 -16.87 12.80
C ARG A 40 6.42 -15.80 12.06
N PRO A 41 7.73 -16.03 11.78
CA PRO A 41 8.52 -15.11 10.98
C PRO A 41 7.84 -14.75 9.65
N GLY A 42 7.79 -13.45 9.35
CA GLY A 42 7.16 -12.93 8.14
C GLY A 42 5.64 -12.73 8.22
N VAL A 43 4.93 -13.27 9.22
CA VAL A 43 3.47 -13.13 9.34
C VAL A 43 3.11 -12.20 10.50
N LEU A 44 2.18 -11.28 10.24
CA LEU A 44 1.56 -10.41 11.24
C LEU A 44 0.06 -10.64 11.21
N HIS A 45 -0.57 -10.73 12.37
CA HIS A 45 -2.02 -10.82 12.50
C HIS A 45 -2.53 -9.60 13.27
N HIS A 46 -3.56 -8.96 12.71
CA HIS A 46 -4.19 -7.78 13.28
C HIS A 46 -5.66 -8.09 13.52
N VAL A 47 -6.15 -7.75 14.71
CA VAL A 47 -7.55 -7.94 15.08
C VAL A 47 -8.16 -6.59 15.42
N SER A 48 -9.31 -6.29 14.82
CA SER A 48 -10.04 -5.05 15.06
C SER A 48 -10.93 -5.14 16.30
N HIS A 49 -11.49 -4.01 16.74
CA HIS A 49 -12.51 -4.02 17.78
C HIS A 49 -13.84 -4.62 17.31
N SER A 50 -14.12 -4.66 15.99
CA SER A 50 -15.29 -5.35 15.42
C SER A 50 -15.12 -6.88 15.36
N GLY A 51 -13.88 -7.38 15.56
CA GLY A 51 -13.55 -8.79 15.42
C GLY A 51 -13.06 -9.19 14.03
N ASP A 52 -12.95 -8.25 13.09
CA ASP A 52 -12.34 -8.50 11.79
C ASP A 52 -10.84 -8.75 11.94
N GLU A 53 -10.32 -9.63 11.09
CA GLU A 53 -8.92 -10.04 11.13
C GLU A 53 -8.21 -9.77 9.80
N VAL A 54 -6.97 -9.29 9.87
CA VAL A 54 -6.10 -9.12 8.70
C VAL A 54 -4.74 -9.77 8.94
N TRP A 55 -4.37 -10.63 8.01
CA TRP A 55 -3.13 -11.39 8.03
C TRP A 55 -2.15 -10.85 6.98
N THR A 56 -1.10 -10.17 7.43
CA THR A 56 -0.06 -9.63 6.56
C THR A 56 1.08 -10.63 6.42
N VAL A 57 1.27 -11.17 5.22
CA VAL A 57 2.40 -12.04 4.88
C VAL A 57 3.47 -11.20 4.17
N ARG A 58 4.65 -11.10 4.77
CA ARG A 58 5.78 -10.34 4.23
C ARG A 58 6.74 -11.28 3.50
N ALA A 59 7.09 -10.91 2.27
CA ALA A 59 8.14 -11.53 1.47
C ALA A 59 9.24 -10.49 1.20
N GLY A 60 10.50 -10.92 1.28
CA GLY A 60 11.64 -10.07 0.94
C GLY A 60 11.76 -9.90 -0.59
N THR A 61 12.10 -8.70 -1.04
CA THR A 61 12.38 -8.41 -2.45
C THR A 61 13.69 -7.65 -2.60
N GLN A 62 14.25 -7.67 -3.81
CA GLN A 62 15.53 -7.04 -4.18
C GLN A 62 15.53 -5.49 -4.19
N ARG A 63 14.41 -4.83 -3.82
CA ARG A 63 14.13 -3.39 -3.97
C ARG A 63 14.10 -2.89 -5.42
N GLN A 64 15.17 -3.10 -6.20
CA GLN A 64 15.15 -2.88 -7.65
C GLN A 64 14.50 -4.09 -8.31
N MET A 65 13.27 -3.92 -8.79
CA MET A 65 12.52 -5.01 -9.44
C MET A 65 12.53 -4.79 -10.95
N ASP A 66 12.76 -5.86 -11.69
CA ASP A 66 12.49 -5.93 -13.13
C ASP A 66 11.02 -6.31 -13.36
N VAL A 67 10.53 -6.02 -14.56
CA VAL A 67 9.19 -6.38 -15.05
C VAL A 67 9.24 -7.68 -15.89
N HIS A 68 10.44 -8.15 -16.29
CA HIS A 68 10.62 -9.23 -17.28
C HIS A 68 11.23 -10.54 -16.76
N THR A 69 11.29 -10.75 -15.45
CA THR A 69 11.63 -12.04 -14.80
C THR A 69 10.53 -12.46 -13.86
#